data_AF-A0A0G0P450-F1
#
_entry.id   AF-A0A0G0P450-F1
#
_cell.length_a   1.000
_cell.length_b   1.000
_cell.length_c   1.000
_cell.angle_alpha   90.00
_cell.angle_beta   90.00
_cell.angle_gamma   90.00
#
_symmetry.space_group_name_H-M   'P 1'
#
loop_
_entity.id
_entity.type
_entity.pdbx_description
1 polymer ?
#
loop_
_entity_poly.entity_id
_entity_poly.type
_entity_poly.pdbx_seq_one_letter_code
_entity_poly.pdbx_strand_id
1 'polypeptide(L)'
;MKDKSQFAIAKVMPGELNALVKNLMSQMKITDPNEAVRCINSGEWLVAPAVSRWREQNSILYFAVTSHGRTASQWIKYFGKRILPDFVMEMLKSPEFRPTNGVTTEVAVLRGSLYNGRGDLTAKKMFIEGERRKLERPSAEIACLIAEMFQSDEITHEMRLSGIIVMHAPIKYDGAGVLFEIGDNSSLTASVVDNEDVNDHSTGFAFATK
;
A
#
# COMPACT_ATOMS: atom_id res chain seq x y z
N MET A 1 -12.45 -36.46 -24.46
CA MET A 1 -11.97 -36.86 -23.13
C MET A 1 -12.27 -35.73 -22.16
N LYS A 2 -13.23 -35.90 -21.23
CA LYS A 2 -13.41 -34.97 -20.11
C LYS A 2 -12.52 -35.46 -18.98
N ASP A 3 -11.49 -34.69 -18.64
CA ASP A 3 -10.67 -34.90 -17.46
C ASP A 3 -11.56 -34.76 -16.23
N LYS A 4 -12.00 -35.88 -15.66
CA LYS A 4 -12.76 -35.95 -14.41
C LYS A 4 -11.78 -36.27 -13.29
N SER A 5 -11.03 -35.29 -12.83
CA SER A 5 -10.30 -35.46 -11.56
C SER A 5 -11.32 -35.72 -10.45
N GLN A 6 -11.25 -36.90 -9.84
CA GLN A 6 -12.19 -37.39 -8.81
C GLN A 6 -12.19 -36.51 -7.54
N PHE A 7 -11.15 -35.70 -7.36
CA PHE A 7 -10.99 -34.74 -6.27
C PHE A 7 -10.71 -33.34 -6.83
N ALA A 8 -11.42 -32.34 -6.31
CA ALA A 8 -11.18 -30.93 -6.64
C ALA A 8 -9.76 -30.46 -6.28
N ILE A 9 -9.11 -31.16 -5.34
CA ILE A 9 -7.77 -30.84 -4.83
C ILE A 9 -6.65 -31.65 -5.48
N ALA A 10 -6.90 -32.38 -6.58
CA ALA A 10 -5.92 -33.30 -7.17
C ALA A 10 -4.58 -32.63 -7.56
N LYS A 11 -4.56 -31.30 -7.73
CA LYS A 11 -3.36 -30.50 -8.06
C LYS A 11 -2.91 -29.58 -6.92
N VAL A 12 -3.61 -29.55 -5.79
CA VAL A 12 -3.27 -28.70 -4.65
C VAL A 12 -2.27 -29.45 -3.78
N MET A 13 -1.16 -28.80 -3.43
CA MET A 13 -0.13 -29.45 -2.63
C MET A 13 -0.61 -29.62 -1.18
N PRO A 14 -0.28 -30.72 -0.48
CA PRO A 14 -0.68 -30.93 0.91
C PRO A 14 -0.29 -29.78 1.84
N GLY A 15 0.85 -29.13 1.58
CA GLY A 15 1.30 -27.95 2.32
C GLY A 15 0.38 -26.73 2.15
N GLU A 16 -0.13 -26.49 0.94
CA GLU A 16 -1.08 -25.40 0.65
C GLU A 16 -2.42 -25.66 1.33
N LEU A 17 -2.87 -26.91 1.34
CA LEU A 17 -4.10 -27.30 2.03
C LEU A 17 -3.96 -27.11 3.56
N ASN A 18 -2.83 -27.48 4.14
CA ASN A 18 -2.54 -27.25 5.56
C ASN A 18 -2.49 -25.75 5.89
N ALA A 19 -1.89 -24.93 5.02
CA ALA A 19 -1.87 -23.48 5.17
C ALA A 19 -3.29 -22.88 5.12
N LEU A 20 -4.13 -23.33 4.18
CA LEU A 20 -5.54 -22.93 4.09
C LEU A 20 -6.27 -23.22 5.41
N VAL A 21 -6.16 -24.45 5.92
CA VAL A 21 -6.85 -24.84 7.16
C VAL A 21 -6.35 -24.03 8.35
N LYS A 22 -5.05 -23.79 8.48
CA LYS A 22 -4.49 -22.92 9.54
C LYS A 22 -4.99 -21.48 9.45
N ASN A 23 -5.10 -20.93 8.24
CA ASN A 23 -5.63 -19.59 8.03
C ASN A 23 -7.10 -19.50 8.45
N LEU A 24 -7.93 -20.48 8.08
CA LEU A 24 -9.33 -20.55 8.51
C LEU A 24 -9.46 -20.68 10.03
N MET A 25 -8.69 -21.58 10.64
CA MET A 25 -8.61 -21.74 12.10
C MET A 25 -8.28 -20.43 12.82
N SER A 26 -7.29 -19.68 12.31
CA SER A 26 -6.91 -18.36 12.85
C SER A 26 -8.06 -17.36 12.78
N GLN A 27 -8.77 -17.27 11.64
CA GLN A 27 -9.91 -16.37 11.46
C GLN A 27 -11.09 -16.72 12.39
N MET A 28 -11.37 -18.02 12.55
CA MET A 28 -12.45 -18.52 13.40
C MET A 28 -12.09 -18.54 14.89
N LYS A 29 -10.80 -18.37 15.23
CA LYS A 29 -10.25 -18.60 16.57
C LYS A 29 -10.50 -20.03 17.08
N ILE A 30 -10.42 -21.01 16.18
CA ILE A 30 -10.60 -22.44 16.46
C ILE A 30 -9.23 -23.13 16.43
N THR A 31 -9.00 -24.07 17.34
CA THR A 31 -7.73 -24.82 17.41
C THR A 31 -7.81 -26.24 16.83
N ASP A 32 -9.02 -26.76 16.57
CA ASP A 32 -9.23 -28.05 15.92
C ASP A 32 -9.46 -27.87 14.40
N PRO A 33 -8.58 -28.42 13.53
CA PRO A 33 -8.75 -28.34 12.09
C PRO A 33 -10.03 -29.02 11.57
N ASN A 34 -10.51 -30.09 12.20
CA ASN A 34 -11.73 -30.78 11.76
C ASN A 34 -12.98 -29.94 12.02
N GLU A 35 -13.01 -29.22 13.14
CA GLU A 35 -14.10 -28.31 13.47
C GLU A 35 -14.13 -27.12 12.52
N ALA A 36 -12.96 -26.55 12.18
CA ALA A 36 -12.87 -25.49 11.16
C ALA A 36 -13.44 -25.95 9.81
N VAL A 37 -13.12 -27.18 9.38
CA VAL A 37 -13.66 -27.76 8.14
C VAL A 37 -15.17 -28.02 8.25
N ARG A 38 -15.66 -28.50 9.40
CA ARG A 38 -17.09 -28.72 9.66
C ARG A 38 -17.89 -27.43 9.56
N CYS A 39 -17.43 -26.34 10.19
CA CYS A 39 -18.09 -25.04 10.15
C CYS A 39 -18.25 -24.51 8.72
N ILE A 40 -17.24 -24.72 7.87
CA ILE A 40 -17.28 -24.33 6.45
C ILE A 40 -18.28 -25.19 5.69
N ASN A 41 -18.20 -26.52 5.81
CA ASN A 41 -19.04 -27.45 5.07
C ASN A 41 -20.52 -27.39 5.47
N SER A 42 -20.81 -27.01 6.72
CA SER A 42 -22.18 -26.82 7.23
C SER A 42 -22.78 -25.45 6.86
N GLY A 43 -21.96 -24.53 6.33
CA GLY A 43 -22.39 -23.16 6.03
C GLY A 43 -22.49 -22.26 7.27
N GLU A 44 -22.11 -22.74 8.46
CA GLU A 44 -22.01 -21.93 9.69
C GLU A 44 -20.91 -20.86 9.58
N TRP A 45 -19.90 -21.11 8.75
CA TRP A 45 -18.88 -20.14 8.38
C TRP A 45 -18.77 -20.01 6.87
N LEU A 46 -18.93 -18.79 6.37
CA LEU A 46 -18.78 -18.47 4.95
C LEU A 46 -17.40 -17.86 4.69
N VAL A 47 -16.65 -18.43 3.76
CA VAL A 47 -15.42 -17.80 3.26
C VAL A 47 -15.83 -16.71 2.28
N ALA A 48 -15.84 -15.47 2.75
CA ALA A 48 -16.00 -14.31 1.89
C ALA A 48 -14.62 -13.82 1.41
N PRO A 49 -14.54 -13.17 0.23
CA PRO A 49 -13.40 -12.36 -0.10
C PRO A 49 -13.14 -11.37 1.05
N ALA A 50 -11.87 -11.17 1.40
CA ALA A 50 -11.53 -10.10 2.32
C ALA A 50 -12.16 -8.80 1.80
N VAL A 51 -12.81 -8.03 2.67
CA VAL A 51 -13.25 -6.68 2.30
C VAL A 51 -11.99 -5.92 1.95
N SER A 52 -11.77 -5.72 0.65
CA SER A 52 -10.60 -5.03 0.16
C SER A 52 -10.58 -3.64 0.80
N ARG A 53 -9.44 -3.30 1.42
CA ARG A 53 -9.22 -1.99 2.06
C ARG A 53 -9.10 -0.87 1.03
N TRP A 54 -9.06 -1.24 -0.24
CA TRP A 54 -8.99 -0.37 -1.39
C TRP A 54 -9.99 -0.84 -2.48
N ARG A 55 -10.35 0.07 -3.36
CA ARG A 55 -11.16 -0.21 -4.56
C ARG A 55 -10.43 0.31 -5.78
N GLU A 56 -10.64 -0.31 -6.94
CA GLU A 56 -10.10 0.17 -8.20
C GLU A 56 -11.22 0.69 -9.11
N GLN A 57 -11.03 1.88 -9.67
CA GLN A 57 -11.93 2.47 -10.67
C GLN A 57 -11.12 3.20 -11.74
N ASN A 58 -11.32 2.85 -13.01
CA ASN A 58 -10.62 3.45 -14.15
C ASN A 58 -9.08 3.44 -13.99
N SER A 59 -8.54 2.32 -13.50
CA SER A 59 -7.10 2.13 -13.23
C SER A 59 -6.50 3.09 -12.20
N ILE A 60 -7.34 3.61 -11.30
CA ILE A 60 -6.97 4.38 -10.11
C ILE A 60 -7.39 3.58 -8.89
N LEU A 61 -6.48 3.41 -7.93
CA LEU A 61 -6.78 2.78 -6.66
C LEU A 61 -7.26 3.83 -5.67
N TYR A 62 -8.29 3.52 -4.90
CA TYR A 62 -8.85 4.40 -3.88
C TYR A 62 -8.93 3.67 -2.54
N PHE A 63 -8.50 4.34 -1.47
CA PHE A 63 -8.66 3.88 -0.08
C PHE A 63 -8.68 5.08 0.86
N ALA A 64 -9.12 4.90 2.10
CA ALA A 64 -9.18 5.98 3.08
C ALA A 64 -8.28 5.69 4.27
N VAL A 65 -7.35 6.59 4.57
CA VAL A 65 -6.50 6.54 5.76
C VAL A 65 -6.95 7.58 6.77
N THR A 66 -6.89 7.26 8.06
CA THR A 66 -7.25 8.21 9.13
C THR A 66 -6.05 8.44 10.02
N SER A 67 -5.67 9.70 10.21
CA SER A 67 -4.61 10.06 11.13
C SER A 67 -5.06 9.90 12.59
N HIS A 68 -4.20 9.29 13.40
CA HIS A 68 -4.40 9.05 14.84
C HIS A 68 -3.39 9.82 15.70
N GLY A 69 -2.87 10.94 15.18
CA GLY A 69 -2.11 11.89 16.00
C GLY A 69 -0.69 11.48 16.34
N ARG A 70 -0.06 10.58 15.58
CA ARG A 70 1.34 10.22 15.82
C ARG A 70 2.28 11.35 15.42
N THR A 71 3.10 11.77 16.37
CA THR A 71 4.23 12.68 16.13
C THR A 71 5.33 12.00 15.29
N ALA A 72 6.22 12.81 14.72
CA ALA A 72 7.42 12.33 14.04
C ALA A 72 8.21 11.30 14.87
N SER A 73 8.47 11.60 16.15
CA SER A 73 9.20 10.68 17.04
C SER A 73 8.46 9.37 17.28
N GLN A 74 7.12 9.38 17.32
CA GLN A 74 6.31 8.18 17.44
C GLN A 74 6.32 7.36 16.14
N TRP A 75 6.32 8.00 14.98
CA TRP A 75 6.50 7.33 13.69
C TRP A 75 7.88 6.68 13.58
N ILE A 76 8.95 7.41 13.94
CA ILE A 76 10.31 6.86 13.99
C ILE A 76 10.38 5.66 14.92
N LYS A 77 9.77 5.74 16.12
CA LYS A 77 9.74 4.60 17.06
C LYS A 77 8.93 3.42 16.53
N TYR A 78 7.82 3.69 15.83
CA TYR A 78 6.97 2.65 15.24
C TYR A 78 7.71 1.90 14.13
N PHE A 79 8.32 2.64 13.20
CA PHE A 79 9.07 2.06 12.08
C PHE A 79 10.45 1.57 12.46
N GLY A 80 11.08 2.09 13.53
CA GLY A 80 12.43 1.72 13.98
C GLY A 80 12.60 0.29 14.48
N LYS A 81 11.52 -0.51 14.50
CA LYS A 81 11.61 -1.99 14.56
C LYS A 81 12.04 -2.61 13.22
N ARG A 82 12.01 -1.83 12.15
CA ARG A 82 12.50 -2.10 10.79
C ARG A 82 13.63 -1.08 10.51
N ILE A 83 14.54 -1.40 9.60
CA ILE A 83 15.62 -0.47 9.22
C ILE A 83 14.98 0.73 8.52
N LEU A 84 14.97 1.88 9.19
CA LEU A 84 14.56 3.15 8.63
C LEU A 84 15.82 3.93 8.26
N PRO A 85 16.05 4.29 6.99
CA PRO A 85 17.26 5.04 6.60
C PRO A 85 17.35 6.39 7.31
N ASP A 86 18.58 6.85 7.60
CA ASP A 86 18.82 8.11 8.32
C ASP A 86 18.14 9.32 7.66
N PHE A 87 18.19 9.41 6.33
CA PHE A 87 17.54 10.50 5.61
C PHE A 87 16.01 10.51 5.78
N VAL A 88 15.37 9.34 5.89
CA VAL A 88 13.92 9.25 6.15
C VAL A 88 13.61 9.73 7.57
N MET A 89 14.47 9.39 8.53
CA MET A 89 14.35 9.93 9.89
C MET A 89 14.52 11.46 9.93
N GLU A 90 15.41 12.02 9.12
CA GLU A 90 15.56 13.47 8.99
C GLU A 90 14.34 14.13 8.34
N MET A 91 13.80 13.55 7.26
CA MET A 91 12.56 14.02 6.65
C MET A 91 11.39 14.03 7.64
N LEU A 92 11.24 12.97 8.46
CA LEU A 92 10.20 12.92 9.49
C LEU A 92 10.39 14.01 10.57
N LYS A 93 11.63 14.40 10.87
CA LYS A 93 11.95 15.46 11.84
C LYS A 93 11.86 16.87 11.26
N SER A 94 11.71 17.02 9.95
CA SER A 94 11.67 18.33 9.31
C SER A 94 10.40 19.12 9.71
N PRO A 95 10.47 20.46 9.79
CA PRO A 95 9.31 21.30 10.12
C PRO A 95 8.20 21.27 9.04
N GLU A 96 8.52 20.78 7.85
CA GLU A 96 7.57 20.52 6.77
C GLU A 96 6.75 19.24 7.01
N PHE A 97 7.24 18.28 7.81
CA PHE A 97 6.47 17.12 8.22
C PHE A 97 5.46 17.50 9.33
N ARG A 98 4.20 17.67 8.92
CA ARG A 98 3.11 18.12 9.80
C ARG A 98 2.04 17.03 9.94
N PRO A 99 2.17 16.14 10.93
CA PRO A 99 1.14 15.15 11.19
C PRO A 99 -0.15 15.83 11.65
N THR A 100 -1.25 15.18 11.35
CA THR A 100 -2.62 15.61 11.69
C THR A 100 -3.16 14.73 12.82
N ASN A 101 -4.42 14.94 13.23
CA ASN A 101 -5.08 14.07 14.20
C ASN A 101 -6.58 14.04 13.92
N GLY A 102 -7.14 12.84 13.75
CA GLY A 102 -8.56 12.63 13.44
C GLY A 102 -8.95 12.98 12.00
N VAL A 103 -8.01 13.33 11.13
CA VAL A 103 -8.28 13.67 9.73
C VAL A 103 -8.30 12.38 8.91
N THR A 104 -9.44 12.07 8.31
CA THR A 104 -9.57 11.01 7.29
C THR A 104 -9.31 11.61 5.91
N THR A 105 -8.36 11.03 5.18
CA THR A 105 -8.02 11.40 3.80
C THR A 105 -8.37 10.24 2.89
N GLU A 106 -9.25 10.46 1.91
CA GLU A 106 -9.39 9.54 0.80
C GLU A 106 -8.21 9.76 -0.17
N VAL A 107 -7.51 8.66 -0.45
CA VAL A 107 -6.29 8.64 -1.26
C VAL A 107 -6.62 8.04 -2.62
N ALA A 108 -6.21 8.72 -3.67
CA ALA A 108 -6.23 8.21 -5.04
C ALA A 108 -4.79 7.90 -5.49
N VAL A 109 -4.52 6.66 -5.89
CA VAL A 109 -3.22 6.24 -6.44
C VAL A 109 -3.34 6.08 -7.95
N LEU A 110 -2.69 6.98 -8.68
CA LEU A 110 -2.56 6.89 -10.13
C LEU A 110 -1.48 5.85 -10.45
N ARG A 111 -1.84 4.77 -11.15
CA ARG A 111 -0.88 3.77 -11.62
C ARG A 111 0.02 4.37 -12.71
N GLY A 112 1.33 4.10 -12.67
CA GLY A 112 2.27 4.49 -13.71
C GLY A 112 1.93 3.91 -15.09
N SER A 113 1.27 2.75 -15.12
CA SER A 113 0.83 2.07 -16.34
C SER A 113 -0.19 2.86 -17.16
N LEU A 114 -0.87 3.85 -16.56
CA LEU A 114 -1.73 4.81 -17.26
C LEU A 114 -0.97 5.62 -18.32
N TYR A 115 0.36 5.68 -18.22
CA TYR A 115 1.22 6.50 -19.07
C TYR A 115 2.17 5.66 -19.92
N ASN A 116 1.90 4.36 -20.06
CA ASN A 116 2.65 3.49 -20.98
C ASN A 116 2.70 4.13 -22.37
N GLY A 117 3.92 4.28 -22.91
CA GLY A 117 4.16 4.88 -24.22
C GLY A 117 4.06 6.42 -24.29
N ARG A 118 3.89 7.13 -23.16
CA ARG A 118 3.81 8.61 -23.10
C ARG A 118 5.11 9.30 -22.65
N GLY A 119 6.24 8.59 -22.69
CA GLY A 119 7.54 9.07 -22.25
C GLY A 119 7.75 8.98 -20.73
N ASP A 120 8.83 9.59 -20.25
CA ASP A 120 9.34 9.37 -18.89
C ASP A 120 8.35 9.76 -17.80
N LEU A 121 8.11 8.87 -16.83
CA LEU A 121 7.33 9.09 -15.63
C LEU A 121 8.18 9.81 -14.57
N THR A 122 8.11 11.14 -14.52
CA THR A 122 8.78 11.93 -13.46
C THR A 122 7.76 12.47 -12.46
N ALA A 123 8.19 12.70 -11.21
CA ALA A 123 7.34 13.28 -10.17
C ALA A 123 6.74 14.63 -10.60
N LYS A 124 7.51 15.46 -11.32
CA LYS A 124 7.02 16.73 -11.90
C LYS A 124 5.81 16.55 -12.81
N LYS A 125 5.87 15.59 -13.74
CA LYS A 125 4.75 15.31 -14.66
C LYS A 125 3.53 14.80 -13.89
N MET A 126 3.76 14.01 -12.83
CA MET A 126 2.67 13.53 -11.99
C MET A 126 2.02 14.66 -11.19
N PHE A 127 2.76 15.66 -10.70
CA PHE A 127 2.16 16.85 -10.10
C PHE A 127 1.21 17.57 -11.07
N ILE A 128 1.64 17.80 -12.32
CA ILE A 128 0.82 18.44 -13.36
C ILE A 128 -0.45 17.61 -13.62
N GLU A 129 -0.30 16.29 -13.68
CA GLU A 129 -1.41 15.39 -13.94
C GLU A 129 -2.41 15.29 -12.78
N GLY A 130 -1.92 15.35 -11.53
CA GLY A 130 -2.76 15.49 -10.35
C GLY A 130 -3.59 16.77 -10.39
N GLU A 131 -2.96 17.91 -10.72
CA GLU A 131 -3.64 19.20 -10.89
C GLU A 131 -4.69 19.14 -12.01
N ARG A 132 -4.36 18.52 -13.16
CA ARG A 132 -5.30 18.31 -14.28
C ARG A 132 -6.52 17.50 -13.86
N ARG A 133 -6.34 16.53 -12.96
CA ARG A 133 -7.41 15.68 -12.40
C ARG A 133 -8.09 16.30 -11.18
N LYS A 134 -7.70 17.51 -10.76
CA LYS A 134 -8.20 18.20 -9.55
C LYS A 134 -7.94 17.42 -8.26
N LEU A 135 -6.88 16.62 -8.24
CA LEU A 135 -6.39 15.92 -7.05
C LEU A 135 -5.51 16.86 -6.23
N GLU A 136 -5.53 16.68 -4.91
CA GLU A 136 -4.81 17.53 -3.98
C GLU A 136 -3.51 16.88 -3.51
N ARG A 137 -2.54 17.73 -3.13
CA ARG A 137 -1.29 17.26 -2.53
C ARG A 137 -1.58 16.85 -1.08
N PRO A 138 -1.42 15.57 -0.72
CA PRO A 138 -1.67 15.13 0.65
C PRO A 138 -0.62 15.69 1.63
N SER A 139 -0.91 15.57 2.93
CA SER A 139 0.13 15.70 3.95
C SER A 139 1.21 14.62 3.77
N ALA A 140 2.46 14.94 4.09
CA ALA A 140 3.54 13.96 4.09
C ALA A 140 3.28 12.78 5.05
N GLU A 141 2.46 12.98 6.09
CA GLU A 141 2.02 11.91 7.00
C GLU A 141 1.29 10.77 6.28
N ILE A 142 0.63 11.04 5.15
CA ILE A 142 -0.09 10.03 4.38
C ILE A 142 0.82 8.86 4.00
N ALA A 143 2.11 9.08 3.76
CA ALA A 143 3.05 7.99 3.50
C ALA A 143 3.18 7.02 4.68
N CYS A 144 3.27 7.56 5.91
CA CYS A 144 3.33 6.74 7.12
C CYS A 144 2.04 5.94 7.34
N LEU A 145 0.88 6.56 7.06
CA LEU A 145 -0.41 5.91 7.22
C LEU A 145 -0.63 4.81 6.17
N ILE A 146 -0.21 5.01 4.92
CA ILE A 146 -0.21 3.98 3.88
C ILE A 146 0.69 2.81 4.29
N ALA A 147 1.92 3.09 4.73
CA ALA A 147 2.86 2.07 5.15
C ALA A 147 2.39 1.28 6.39
N GLU A 148 1.68 1.93 7.32
CA GLU A 148 1.02 1.23 8.44
C GLU A 148 -0.18 0.40 7.99
N MET A 149 -0.99 0.91 7.06
CA MET A 149 -2.20 0.24 6.58
C MET A 149 -1.85 -1.03 5.82
N PHE A 150 -0.99 -0.91 4.80
CA PHE A 150 -0.64 -1.99 3.88
C PHE A 150 0.66 -2.66 4.32
N GLN A 151 0.61 -3.31 5.49
CA GLN A 151 1.72 -4.12 5.98
C GLN A 151 1.96 -5.32 5.07
N SER A 152 3.24 -5.69 4.88
CA SER A 152 3.68 -6.82 4.05
C SER A 152 3.68 -6.49 2.55
N ASP A 153 3.36 -7.46 1.70
CA ASP A 153 3.55 -7.44 0.26
C ASP A 153 2.24 -7.12 -0.50
N GLU A 154 1.21 -6.60 0.18
CA GLU A 154 -0.08 -6.26 -0.44
C GLU A 154 0.08 -5.24 -1.59
N ILE A 155 0.94 -4.23 -1.42
CA ILE A 155 1.26 -3.25 -2.48
C ILE A 155 1.81 -3.96 -3.73
N THR A 156 2.71 -4.93 -3.56
CA THR A 156 3.38 -5.60 -4.67
C THR A 156 2.59 -6.76 -5.27
N HIS A 157 1.90 -7.56 -4.45
CA HIS A 157 1.21 -8.77 -4.88
C HIS A 157 -0.27 -8.52 -5.21
N GLU A 158 -0.97 -7.74 -4.39
CA GLU A 158 -2.41 -7.51 -4.58
C GLU A 158 -2.65 -6.29 -5.46
N MET A 159 -2.04 -5.14 -5.14
CA MET A 159 -2.18 -3.92 -5.95
C MET A 159 -1.33 -3.96 -7.22
N ARG A 160 -0.33 -4.85 -7.29
CA ARG A 160 0.63 -4.97 -8.41
C ARG A 160 1.38 -3.68 -8.70
N LEU A 161 1.88 -3.03 -7.64
CA LEU A 161 2.73 -1.86 -7.71
C LEU A 161 4.13 -2.17 -7.18
N SER A 162 5.19 -1.66 -7.81
CA SER A 162 6.55 -1.72 -7.24
C SER A 162 6.70 -0.88 -5.97
N GLY A 163 5.84 0.13 -5.83
CA GLY A 163 5.84 1.07 -4.71
C GLY A 163 4.84 2.19 -4.93
N ILE A 164 4.73 3.07 -3.94
CA ILE A 164 3.84 4.23 -3.98
C ILE A 164 4.63 5.48 -3.57
N ILE A 165 4.75 6.45 -4.47
CA ILE A 165 5.27 7.79 -4.16
C ILE A 165 4.11 8.68 -3.72
N VAL A 166 4.23 9.32 -2.56
CA VAL A 166 3.21 10.23 -2.04
C VAL A 166 3.49 11.65 -2.52
N MET A 167 2.54 12.22 -3.26
CA MET A 167 2.69 13.51 -3.95
C MET A 167 2.46 14.72 -3.03
N HIS A 168 3.06 14.70 -1.84
CA HIS A 168 3.00 15.78 -0.87
C HIS A 168 3.85 17.00 -1.31
N ALA A 169 3.78 18.11 -0.58
CA ALA A 169 4.67 19.23 -0.80
C ALA A 169 6.14 18.80 -0.58
N PRO A 170 7.07 19.03 -1.52
CA PRO A 170 8.44 18.53 -1.39
C PRO A 170 9.12 18.99 -0.10
N ILE A 171 9.76 18.05 0.60
CA ILE A 171 10.60 18.34 1.75
C ILE A 171 12.01 18.60 1.24
N LYS A 172 12.71 19.61 1.77
CA LYS A 172 14.10 19.89 1.36
C LYS A 172 15.06 18.96 2.08
N TYR A 173 15.90 18.26 1.31
CA TYR A 173 16.99 17.44 1.82
C TYR A 173 18.19 17.60 0.89
N ASP A 174 19.35 17.98 1.44
CA ASP A 174 20.60 18.21 0.70
C ASP A 174 20.43 19.09 -0.56
N GLY A 175 19.65 20.17 -0.44
CA GLY A 175 19.37 21.09 -1.55
C GLY A 175 18.33 20.60 -2.57
N ALA A 176 17.91 19.34 -2.52
CA ALA A 176 16.89 18.76 -3.39
C ALA A 176 15.51 18.71 -2.73
N GLY A 177 14.46 18.75 -3.55
CA GLY A 177 13.10 18.43 -3.11
C GLY A 177 12.87 16.92 -3.13
N VAL A 178 12.46 16.34 -2.01
CA VAL A 178 12.21 14.90 -1.85
C VAL A 178 10.77 14.61 -1.42
N LEU A 179 10.27 13.45 -1.85
CA LEU A 179 8.96 12.89 -1.53
C LEU A 179 9.14 11.57 -0.79
N PHE A 180 8.24 11.23 0.13
CA PHE A 180 8.19 9.90 0.71
C PHE A 180 7.70 8.87 -0.31
N GLU A 181 8.33 7.72 -0.28
CA GLU A 181 7.97 6.56 -1.07
C GLU A 181 7.78 5.34 -0.15
N ILE A 182 6.76 4.55 -0.45
CA ILE A 182 6.50 3.26 0.17
C ILE A 182 6.97 2.18 -0.82
N GLY A 183 8.06 1.50 -0.50
CA GLY A 183 8.58 0.38 -1.28
C GLY A 183 8.11 -0.98 -0.74
N ASP A 184 8.83 -2.02 -1.15
CA ASP A 184 8.59 -3.41 -0.73
C ASP A 184 8.49 -3.55 0.79
N ASN A 185 7.61 -4.46 1.23
CA ASN A 185 7.34 -4.74 2.64
C ASN A 185 6.96 -3.49 3.46
N SER A 186 6.33 -2.51 2.81
CA SER A 186 5.94 -1.23 3.40
C SER A 186 7.13 -0.45 3.97
N SER A 187 8.30 -0.58 3.36
CA SER A 187 9.48 0.20 3.71
C SER A 187 9.29 1.66 3.32
N LEU A 188 9.60 2.58 4.23
CA LEU A 188 9.60 4.01 3.92
C LEU A 188 10.99 4.41 3.41
N THR A 189 11.00 5.04 2.24
CA THR A 189 12.17 5.62 1.56
C THR A 189 11.82 7.00 1.03
N ALA A 190 12.63 7.56 0.13
CA ALA A 190 12.34 8.80 -0.56
C ALA A 190 12.69 8.77 -2.03
N SER A 191 11.98 9.58 -2.79
CA SER A 191 12.19 9.83 -4.22
C SER A 191 12.46 11.32 -4.45
N VAL A 192 13.44 11.63 -5.31
CA VAL A 192 13.83 13.01 -5.63
C VAL A 192 12.90 13.56 -6.71
N VAL A 193 12.34 14.75 -6.49
CA VAL A 193 11.36 15.38 -7.40
C VAL A 193 11.97 15.71 -8.76
N ASP A 194 13.22 16.18 -8.73
CA ASP A 194 13.98 16.60 -9.91
C ASP A 194 14.72 15.44 -10.57
N ASN A 195 14.52 14.19 -10.13
CA ASN A 195 15.18 13.06 -10.77
C ASN A 195 14.71 12.94 -12.22
N GLU A 196 15.67 12.93 -13.15
CA GLU A 196 15.42 12.63 -14.55
C GLU A 196 15.25 11.12 -14.78
N ASP A 197 15.63 10.29 -13.79
CA ASP A 197 15.36 8.86 -13.85
C ASP A 197 13.86 8.58 -13.94
N VAL A 198 13.54 7.70 -14.87
CA VAL A 198 12.17 7.28 -15.17
C VAL A 198 11.67 6.40 -14.03
N ASN A 199 10.58 6.80 -13.36
CA ASN A 199 9.90 5.90 -12.44
C ASN A 199 9.33 4.70 -13.23
N ASP A 200 9.38 3.51 -12.65
CA ASP A 200 8.84 2.32 -13.31
C ASP A 200 7.33 2.50 -13.58
N HIS A 201 6.85 1.94 -14.69
CA HIS A 201 5.44 1.90 -15.05
C HIS A 201 4.59 1.12 -14.04
N SER A 202 5.21 0.34 -13.15
CA SER A 202 4.53 -0.29 -12.01
C SER A 202 4.46 0.59 -10.75
N THR A 203 5.03 1.81 -10.76
CA THR A 203 4.98 2.75 -9.62
C THR A 203 3.60 3.39 -9.48
N GLY A 204 3.09 3.52 -8.27
CA GLY A 204 1.89 4.30 -7.95
C GLY A 204 2.20 5.73 -7.49
N PHE A 205 1.36 6.70 -7.84
CA PHE A 205 1.47 8.09 -7.38
C PHE A 205 0.23 8.48 -6.57
N ALA A 206 0.40 8.70 -5.27
CA ALA A 206 -0.69 8.93 -4.34
C ALA A 206 -1.01 10.42 -4.16
N PHE A 207 -2.30 10.75 -4.28
CA PHE A 207 -2.86 12.07 -4.05
C PHE A 207 -4.03 12.00 -3.07
N ALA A 208 -4.45 13.13 -2.51
CA ALA A 208 -5.72 13.24 -1.82
C ALA A 208 -6.85 13.55 -2.81
N THR A 209 -8.03 12.98 -2.57
CA THR A 209 -9.28 13.41 -3.22
C THR A 209 -9.93 14.54 -2.42
N LYS A 210 -10.84 15.27 -3.07
CA LYS A 210 -11.63 16.34 -2.46
C LYS A 210 -12.85 15.80 -1.73
#